data_AF-A0A9E0G001-F1
#
_entry.id   AF-A0A9E0G001-F1
#
_cell.length_a   1.000
_cell.length_b   1.000
_cell.length_c   1.000
_cell.angle_alpha   90.00
_cell.angle_beta   90.00
_cell.angle_gamma   90.00
#
_symmetry.space_group_name_H-M   'P 1'
#
loop_
_entity.id
_entity.type
_entity.pdbx_description
1 polymer ?
#
loop_
_entity_poly.entity_id
_entity_poly.type
_entity_poly.pdbx_seq_one_letter_code
_entity_poly.pdbx_strand_id
1 'polypeptide(L)'
;MQTFRFFLLFILAFTLKAKAQTGTPLDPTLDQSVKEGLLQNPNDKGLQLIQSQQYTTAETFLNNSLKENDLDPKAYFQRGVVNWQQSDTLAACRDWSSVLALGDTATYILLTKNCGGNVHFGDEVMPVKTFRRALVTKPEPVMSAAEADKQTERYVDQLPEFPGGTEGLFGYLKKNLNTAAVKDGSAGTLAFVEFIIDRKGKVLYPHVVRGANKDLNTEAVRVIRNMPAWKPATKKGQPVLVRYTLPVRVHLN
;
A
#
# COMPACT_ATOMS: atom_id res chain seq x y z
N MET A 1 -26.96 -71.41 14.88
CA MET A 1 -26.12 -70.91 13.77
C MET A 1 -26.48 -69.45 13.52
N GLN A 2 -25.70 -68.52 14.05
CA GLN A 2 -25.87 -67.08 13.82
C GLN A 2 -24.48 -66.52 13.59
N THR A 3 -24.22 -66.11 12.35
CA THR A 3 -22.90 -65.68 11.88
C THR A 3 -22.68 -64.20 12.24
N PHE A 4 -21.64 -63.93 13.03
CA PHE A 4 -21.12 -62.60 13.28
C PHE A 4 -20.55 -61.99 11.98
N ARG A 5 -21.06 -60.81 11.56
CA ARG A 5 -20.44 -59.98 10.52
C ARG A 5 -19.37 -59.10 11.18
N PHE A 6 -18.10 -59.36 10.88
CA PHE A 6 -17.00 -58.45 11.17
C PHE A 6 -16.98 -57.35 10.10
N PHE A 7 -17.20 -56.10 10.51
CA PHE A 7 -16.98 -54.90 9.69
C PHE A 7 -15.52 -54.48 9.88
N LEU A 8 -14.64 -54.78 8.90
CA LEU A 8 -13.31 -54.19 8.85
C LEU A 8 -13.42 -52.80 8.19
N LEU A 9 -13.30 -51.75 9.00
CA LEU A 9 -13.03 -50.39 8.52
C LEU A 9 -11.60 -50.31 7.97
N PHE A 10 -11.46 -50.21 6.65
CA PHE A 10 -10.24 -49.74 6.01
C PHE A 10 -10.14 -48.22 6.20
N ILE A 11 -9.41 -47.78 7.21
CA ILE A 11 -8.97 -46.38 7.30
C ILE A 11 -7.78 -46.25 6.35
N LEU A 12 -8.01 -45.74 5.14
CA LEU A 12 -6.94 -45.26 4.27
C LEU A 12 -6.34 -44.01 4.93
N ALA A 13 -5.20 -44.17 5.60
CA ALA A 13 -4.36 -43.06 6.00
C ALA A 13 -3.74 -42.44 4.73
N PHE A 14 -4.42 -41.45 4.14
CA PHE A 14 -3.81 -40.54 3.18
C PHE A 14 -2.76 -39.73 3.90
N THR A 15 -1.51 -40.15 3.81
CA THR A 15 -0.37 -39.32 4.15
C THR A 15 -0.26 -38.21 3.11
N LEU A 16 -0.76 -37.03 3.46
CA LEU A 16 -0.40 -35.78 2.77
C LEU A 16 1.11 -35.57 2.96
N LYS A 17 1.92 -36.11 2.04
CA LYS A 17 3.26 -35.58 1.81
C LYS A 17 3.07 -34.16 1.28
N ALA A 18 3.19 -33.17 2.17
CA ALA A 18 3.52 -31.81 1.76
C ALA A 18 4.81 -31.90 0.96
N LYS A 19 4.69 -31.82 -0.37
CA LYS A 19 5.86 -31.71 -1.24
C LYS A 19 6.45 -30.35 -0.92
N ALA A 20 7.58 -30.32 -0.22
CA ALA A 20 8.40 -29.12 -0.14
C ALA A 20 8.65 -28.68 -1.59
N GLN A 21 8.07 -27.54 -1.96
CA GLN A 21 8.28 -26.92 -3.26
C GLN A 21 9.74 -26.46 -3.28
N THR A 22 10.66 -27.34 -3.67
CA THR A 22 12.02 -26.98 -4.02
C THR A 22 11.93 -25.94 -5.13
N GLY A 23 12.46 -24.74 -4.85
CA GLY A 23 12.10 -23.50 -5.53
C GLY A 23 12.25 -23.59 -7.04
N THR A 24 11.13 -23.35 -7.72
CA THR A 24 11.16 -22.89 -9.10
C THR A 24 12.00 -21.62 -9.16
N PRO A 25 12.95 -21.51 -10.11
CA PRO A 25 13.61 -20.25 -10.38
C PRO A 25 12.60 -19.13 -10.58
N LEU A 26 12.96 -17.90 -10.20
CA LEU A 26 12.14 -16.71 -10.44
C LEU A 26 11.67 -16.70 -11.91
N ASP A 27 10.40 -16.32 -12.14
CA ASP A 27 9.89 -16.06 -13.49
C ASP A 27 10.86 -15.10 -14.21
N PRO A 28 11.26 -15.35 -15.47
CA PRO A 28 12.24 -14.50 -16.17
C PRO A 28 11.87 -12.99 -16.19
N THR A 29 10.58 -12.65 -16.24
CA THR A 29 10.11 -11.25 -16.13
C THR A 29 10.34 -10.71 -14.71
N LEU A 30 10.15 -11.55 -13.71
CA LEU A 30 10.36 -11.22 -12.30
C LEU A 30 11.86 -11.08 -12.00
N ASP A 31 12.69 -11.96 -12.55
CA ASP A 31 14.15 -11.91 -12.47
C ASP A 31 14.69 -10.62 -13.12
N GLN A 32 14.18 -10.24 -14.29
CA GLN A 32 14.52 -8.97 -14.92
C GLN A 32 14.07 -7.77 -14.08
N SER A 33 12.83 -7.78 -13.57
CA SER A 33 12.30 -6.68 -12.74
C SER A 33 13.05 -6.54 -11.41
N VAL A 34 13.50 -7.67 -10.84
CA VAL A 34 14.38 -7.72 -9.67
C VAL A 34 15.76 -7.15 -10.00
N LYS A 35 16.29 -7.34 -11.20
CA LYS A 35 17.60 -6.82 -11.60
C LYS A 35 17.58 -5.36 -12.05
N GLU A 36 16.46 -4.86 -12.56
CA GLU A 36 16.35 -3.53 -13.17
C GLU A 36 15.65 -2.48 -12.25
N GLY A 37 14.97 -2.91 -11.18
CA GLY A 37 14.17 -2.04 -10.30
C GLY A 37 14.85 -1.59 -8.99
N LEU A 38 14.06 -1.48 -7.91
CA LEU A 38 14.44 -1.07 -6.54
C LEU A 38 15.48 -1.95 -5.83
N LEU A 39 16.10 -2.90 -6.53
CA LEU A 39 16.83 -4.03 -5.97
C LEU A 39 18.29 -4.08 -6.45
N GLN A 40 18.92 -2.91 -6.50
CA GLN A 40 20.33 -2.75 -6.89
C GLN A 40 21.31 -2.92 -5.71
N ASN A 41 20.83 -3.17 -4.48
CA ASN A 41 21.70 -3.27 -3.31
C ASN A 41 22.01 -4.74 -2.97
N PRO A 42 23.23 -5.24 -3.23
CA PRO A 42 23.60 -6.63 -2.92
C PRO A 42 23.64 -6.94 -1.41
N ASN A 43 23.68 -5.91 -0.55
CA ASN A 43 23.59 -6.06 0.91
C ASN A 43 22.14 -6.05 1.42
N ASP A 44 21.16 -6.01 0.52
CA ASP A 44 19.75 -6.10 0.90
C ASP A 44 19.40 -7.52 1.35
N LYS A 45 19.16 -7.68 2.66
CA LYS A 45 18.83 -8.98 3.25
C LYS A 45 17.57 -9.61 2.65
N GLY A 46 16.56 -8.83 2.30
CA GLY A 46 15.34 -9.33 1.67
C GLY A 46 15.66 -9.95 0.31
N LEU A 47 16.47 -9.26 -0.50
CA LEU A 47 16.94 -9.73 -1.79
C LEU A 47 17.80 -10.99 -1.68
N GLN A 48 18.73 -11.04 -0.73
CA GLN A 48 19.60 -12.21 -0.50
C GLN A 48 18.79 -13.47 -0.16
N LEU A 49 17.75 -13.32 0.68
CA LEU A 49 16.84 -14.41 1.04
C LEU A 49 16.04 -14.89 -0.18
N ILE A 50 15.54 -13.97 -1.01
CA ILE A 50 14.83 -14.28 -2.26
C ILE A 50 15.73 -15.02 -3.25
N GLN A 51 16.95 -14.52 -3.48
CA GLN A 51 17.93 -15.13 -4.40
C GLN A 51 18.36 -16.52 -3.93
N SER A 52 18.40 -16.73 -2.61
CA SER A 52 18.67 -18.02 -1.99
C SER A 52 17.42 -18.90 -1.84
N GLN A 53 16.28 -18.51 -2.44
CA GLN A 53 14.99 -19.22 -2.42
C GLN A 53 14.43 -19.48 -1.01
N GLN A 54 14.84 -18.70 -0.01
CA GLN A 54 14.37 -18.80 1.38
C GLN A 54 13.07 -18.00 1.57
N TYR A 55 12.02 -18.35 0.83
CA TYR A 55 10.81 -17.53 0.72
C TYR A 55 10.08 -17.32 2.04
N THR A 56 9.92 -18.34 2.89
CA THR A 56 9.28 -18.18 4.21
C THR A 56 10.06 -17.23 5.14
N THR A 57 11.40 -17.32 5.11
CA THR A 57 12.28 -16.43 5.88
C THR A 57 12.22 -15.01 5.33
N ALA A 58 12.23 -14.85 4.00
CA ALA A 58 12.07 -13.57 3.33
C ALA A 58 10.74 -12.92 3.69
N GLU A 59 9.64 -13.68 3.63
CA GLU A 59 8.30 -13.23 4.00
C GLU A 59 8.26 -12.68 5.44
N THR A 60 8.82 -13.43 6.39
CA THR A 60 8.90 -13.02 7.80
C THR A 60 9.71 -11.73 7.96
N PHE A 61 10.86 -11.65 7.30
CA PHE A 61 11.72 -10.46 7.32
C PHE A 61 11.00 -9.23 6.75
N LEU A 62 10.36 -9.37 5.59
CA LEU A 62 9.68 -8.28 4.89
C LEU A 62 8.41 -7.83 5.62
N ASN A 63 7.67 -8.76 6.23
CA ASN A 63 6.54 -8.43 7.09
C ASN A 63 6.98 -7.59 8.29
N ASN A 64 8.14 -7.89 8.89
CA ASN A 64 8.68 -7.05 9.96
C ASN A 64 9.19 -5.70 9.43
N SER A 65 9.86 -5.68 8.28
CA SER A 65 10.28 -4.42 7.62
C SER A 65 9.09 -3.48 7.37
N LEU A 66 7.97 -4.03 6.88
CA LEU A 66 6.74 -3.28 6.63
C LEU A 66 5.98 -2.90 7.91
N LYS A 67 6.23 -3.55 9.05
CA LYS A 67 5.72 -3.06 10.35
C LYS A 67 6.46 -1.80 10.80
N GLU A 68 7.77 -1.74 10.54
CA GLU A 68 8.61 -0.58 10.89
C GLU A 68 8.42 0.58 9.90
N ASN A 69 8.26 0.28 8.63
CA ASN A 69 8.02 1.25 7.56
C ASN A 69 7.08 0.67 6.50
N ASP A 70 5.78 0.93 6.65
CA ASP A 70 4.76 0.46 5.72
C ASP A 70 4.64 1.29 4.44
N LEU A 71 5.62 2.16 4.19
CA LEU A 71 5.76 3.01 3.01
C LEU A 71 7.04 2.68 2.24
N ASP A 72 7.60 1.50 2.46
CA ASP A 72 8.77 1.01 1.73
C ASP A 72 8.32 0.28 0.44
N PRO A 73 8.37 0.94 -0.74
CA PRO A 73 7.99 0.30 -2.00
C PRO A 73 8.91 -0.88 -2.34
N LYS A 74 10.15 -0.91 -1.85
CA LYS A 74 11.07 -2.03 -2.08
C LYS A 74 10.63 -3.24 -1.26
N ALA A 75 10.26 -3.05 0.00
CA ALA A 75 9.76 -4.14 0.84
C ALA A 75 8.45 -4.72 0.28
N TYR A 76 7.52 -3.87 -0.19
CA TYR A 76 6.34 -4.35 -0.93
C TYR A 76 6.71 -5.11 -2.21
N PHE A 77 7.62 -4.57 -3.02
CA PHE A 77 8.06 -5.23 -4.26
C PHE A 77 8.59 -6.64 -3.96
N GLN A 78 9.50 -6.75 -3.00
CA GLN A 78 10.13 -8.00 -2.57
C GLN A 78 9.11 -8.96 -1.98
N ARG A 79 8.17 -8.49 -1.15
CA ARG A 79 7.14 -9.36 -0.58
C ARG A 79 6.19 -9.86 -1.66
N GLY A 80 5.88 -9.02 -2.65
CA GLY A 80 5.12 -9.43 -3.82
C GLY A 80 5.80 -10.55 -4.62
N VAL A 81 7.13 -10.47 -4.79
CA VAL A 81 7.94 -11.56 -5.39
C VAL A 81 7.82 -12.85 -4.57
N VAL A 82 7.95 -12.75 -3.25
CA VAL A 82 7.86 -13.89 -2.31
C VAL A 82 6.48 -14.55 -2.36
N ASN A 83 5.41 -13.76 -2.25
CA ASN A 83 4.02 -14.21 -2.33
C ASN A 83 3.75 -14.92 -3.66
N TRP A 84 4.27 -14.37 -4.77
CA TRP A 84 4.13 -14.98 -6.09
C TRP A 84 4.78 -16.37 -6.14
N GLN A 85 6.01 -16.50 -5.62
CA GLN A 85 6.71 -17.79 -5.56
C GLN A 85 6.02 -18.81 -4.64
N GLN A 86 5.33 -18.34 -3.61
CA GLN A 86 4.50 -19.17 -2.73
C GLN A 86 3.09 -19.43 -3.27
N SER A 87 2.80 -19.04 -4.52
CA SER A 87 1.49 -19.18 -5.18
C SER A 87 0.35 -18.35 -4.57
N ASP A 88 0.63 -17.40 -3.68
CA ASP A 88 -0.33 -16.39 -3.23
C ASP A 88 -0.35 -15.21 -4.21
N THR A 89 -0.97 -15.46 -5.37
CA THR A 89 -1.03 -14.50 -6.47
C THR A 89 -1.80 -13.22 -6.13
N LEU A 90 -2.82 -13.31 -5.28
CA LEU A 90 -3.60 -12.14 -4.85
C LEU A 90 -2.77 -11.26 -3.91
N ALA A 91 -2.06 -11.83 -2.94
CA ALA A 91 -1.16 -11.06 -2.09
C ALA A 91 -0.03 -10.43 -2.90
N ALA A 92 0.53 -11.16 -3.87
CA ALA A 92 1.53 -10.61 -4.79
C ALA A 92 1.02 -9.39 -5.57
N CYS A 93 -0.17 -9.50 -6.19
CA CYS A 93 -0.77 -8.41 -6.93
C CYS A 93 -1.12 -7.20 -6.04
N ARG A 94 -1.56 -7.43 -4.81
CA ARG A 94 -1.79 -6.36 -3.81
C ARG A 94 -0.50 -5.65 -3.44
N ASP A 95 0.58 -6.39 -3.20
CA ASP A 95 1.88 -5.80 -2.90
C ASP A 95 2.42 -4.97 -4.06
N TRP A 96 2.37 -5.50 -5.28
CA TRP A 96 2.78 -4.75 -6.46
C TRP A 96 1.91 -3.54 -6.76
N SER A 97 0.63 -3.59 -6.38
CA SER A 97 -0.27 -2.43 -6.44
C SER A 97 0.12 -1.36 -5.43
N SER A 98 0.56 -1.74 -4.23
CA SER A 98 1.10 -0.83 -3.22
C SER A 98 2.35 -0.11 -3.72
N VAL A 99 3.26 -0.80 -4.42
CA VAL A 99 4.44 -0.16 -5.05
C VAL A 99 4.03 0.95 -6.02
N LEU A 100 3.07 0.66 -6.90
CA LEU A 100 2.55 1.65 -7.84
C LEU A 100 1.81 2.80 -7.14
N ALA A 101 1.09 2.51 -6.05
CA ALA A 101 0.42 3.52 -5.24
C ALA A 101 1.42 4.44 -4.52
N LEU A 102 2.58 3.94 -4.12
CA LEU A 102 3.67 4.74 -3.55
C LEU A 102 4.46 5.54 -4.60
N GLY A 103 4.04 5.48 -5.87
CA GLY A 103 4.59 6.30 -6.96
C GLY A 103 5.74 5.63 -7.73
N ASP A 104 6.13 4.41 -7.38
CA ASP A 104 7.17 3.68 -8.09
C ASP A 104 6.55 2.84 -9.23
N THR A 105 7.14 2.93 -10.42
CA THR A 105 6.59 2.29 -11.64
C THR A 105 7.18 0.91 -11.92
N ALA A 106 8.09 0.41 -11.09
CA ALA A 106 8.79 -0.86 -11.26
C ALA A 106 7.84 -2.06 -11.42
N THR A 107 6.64 -1.98 -10.84
CA THR A 107 5.65 -3.07 -10.90
C THR A 107 4.68 -2.97 -12.07
N TYR A 108 4.78 -1.94 -12.94
CA TYR A 108 3.85 -1.77 -14.06
C TYR A 108 3.79 -3.00 -14.97
N ILE A 109 4.95 -3.57 -15.30
CA ILE A 109 5.05 -4.76 -16.15
C ILE A 109 4.47 -5.98 -15.42
N LEU A 110 4.80 -6.15 -14.13
CA LEU A 110 4.29 -7.25 -13.31
C LEU A 110 2.77 -7.21 -13.21
N LEU A 111 2.18 -6.06 -12.92
CA LEU A 111 0.73 -5.89 -12.88
C LEU A 111 0.08 -6.20 -14.24
N THR A 112 0.72 -5.78 -15.34
CA THR A 112 0.20 -6.01 -16.70
C THR A 112 0.22 -7.48 -17.10
N LYS A 113 1.33 -8.18 -16.84
CA LYS A 113 1.50 -9.58 -17.25
C LYS A 113 0.85 -10.57 -16.28
N ASN A 114 0.91 -10.29 -14.98
CA ASN A 114 0.64 -11.27 -13.93
C ASN A 114 -0.66 -10.98 -13.17
N CYS A 115 -1.15 -9.73 -13.19
CA CYS A 115 -2.35 -9.30 -12.46
C CYS A 115 -3.49 -8.84 -13.40
N GLY A 116 -3.48 -9.33 -14.65
CA GLY A 116 -4.49 -8.98 -15.65
C GLY A 116 -4.55 -7.50 -16.02
N GLY A 117 -3.45 -6.75 -15.79
CA GLY A 117 -3.41 -5.31 -16.02
C GLY A 117 -4.20 -4.49 -15.01
N ASN A 118 -4.43 -5.03 -13.81
CA ASN A 118 -5.17 -4.35 -12.75
C ASN A 118 -4.30 -4.09 -11.52
N VAL A 119 -4.68 -3.02 -10.80
CA VAL A 119 -4.27 -2.78 -9.42
C VAL A 119 -5.35 -3.31 -8.47
N HIS A 120 -4.93 -3.73 -7.29
CA HIS A 120 -5.75 -4.36 -6.26
C HIS A 120 -5.61 -3.58 -4.94
N PHE A 121 -6.71 -2.97 -4.48
CA PHE A 121 -6.77 -2.16 -3.26
C PHE A 121 -7.88 -2.62 -2.34
N GLY A 122 -7.53 -3.31 -1.25
CA GLY A 122 -8.53 -3.96 -0.40
C GLY A 122 -9.40 -4.92 -1.23
N ASP A 123 -10.66 -4.53 -1.42
CA ASP A 123 -11.67 -5.26 -2.21
C ASP A 123 -11.89 -4.67 -3.62
N GLU A 124 -11.23 -3.56 -3.96
CA GLU A 124 -11.34 -2.92 -5.27
C GLU A 124 -10.29 -3.44 -6.25
N VAL A 125 -10.71 -3.65 -7.50
CA VAL A 125 -9.85 -4.00 -8.63
C VAL A 125 -10.10 -2.99 -9.75
N MET A 126 -9.04 -2.42 -10.32
CA MET A 126 -9.20 -1.49 -11.44
C MET A 126 -8.03 -1.53 -12.42
N PRO A 127 -8.24 -1.15 -13.69
CA PRO A 127 -7.17 -1.16 -14.68
C PRO A 127 -6.02 -0.21 -14.30
N VAL A 128 -4.77 -0.66 -14.47
CA VAL A 128 -3.55 0.15 -14.24
C VAL A 128 -3.59 1.46 -15.01
N LYS A 129 -4.13 1.48 -16.24
CA LYS A 129 -4.29 2.70 -17.04
C LYS A 129 -5.24 3.71 -16.37
N THR A 130 -6.33 3.22 -15.79
CA THR A 130 -7.28 4.05 -15.05
C THR A 130 -6.64 4.58 -13.78
N PHE A 131 -5.93 3.72 -13.05
CA PHE A 131 -5.21 4.09 -11.84
C PHE A 131 -4.16 5.17 -12.12
N ARG A 132 -3.28 4.97 -13.11
CA ARG A 132 -2.27 5.97 -13.50
C ARG A 132 -2.88 7.31 -13.87
N ARG A 133 -4.03 7.34 -14.55
CA ARG A 133 -4.76 8.58 -14.87
C ARG A 133 -5.29 9.29 -13.62
N ALA A 134 -5.76 8.53 -12.63
CA ALA A 134 -6.17 9.07 -11.33
C ALA A 134 -4.97 9.56 -10.49
N LEU A 135 -3.78 8.98 -10.71
CA LEU A 135 -2.54 9.36 -10.06
C LEU A 135 -1.74 10.47 -10.79
N VAL A 136 -2.24 11.09 -11.88
CA VAL A 136 -1.52 12.18 -12.59
C VAL A 136 -1.60 13.50 -11.81
N THR A 137 -1.60 13.46 -10.49
CA THR A 137 -0.93 14.51 -9.74
C THR A 137 0.55 14.11 -9.74
N LYS A 138 1.35 14.63 -10.69
CA LYS A 138 2.79 14.73 -10.40
C LYS A 138 2.88 15.33 -9.00
N PRO A 139 3.64 14.77 -8.05
CA PRO A 139 3.86 15.43 -6.76
C PRO A 139 4.61 16.72 -7.08
N GLU A 140 3.87 17.75 -7.46
CA GLU A 140 4.35 19.11 -7.38
C GLU A 140 4.43 19.42 -5.90
N PRO A 141 5.46 20.16 -5.45
CA PRO A 141 5.54 20.58 -4.06
C PRO A 141 4.32 21.44 -3.75
N VAL A 142 3.27 20.82 -3.23
CA VAL A 142 2.06 21.54 -2.86
C VAL A 142 2.44 22.37 -1.64
N MET A 143 2.25 23.69 -1.69
CA MET A 143 2.59 24.59 -0.60
C MET A 143 1.39 24.85 0.33
N SER A 144 0.17 24.52 -0.12
CA SER A 144 -1.09 24.74 0.59
C SER A 144 -2.19 23.72 0.21
N ALA A 145 -3.26 23.65 1.00
CA ALA A 145 -4.42 22.82 0.67
C ALA A 145 -5.13 23.31 -0.61
N ALA A 146 -5.21 24.63 -0.83
CA ALA A 146 -5.84 25.20 -2.02
C ALA A 146 -5.14 24.80 -3.33
N GLU A 147 -3.81 24.64 -3.30
CA GLU A 147 -3.07 24.12 -4.47
C GLU A 147 -3.31 22.63 -4.68
N ALA A 148 -3.48 21.84 -3.61
CA ALA A 148 -3.83 20.42 -3.70
C ALA A 148 -5.21 20.25 -4.35
N ASP A 149 -6.17 21.06 -3.92
CA ASP A 149 -7.52 21.13 -4.48
C ASP A 149 -7.47 21.49 -5.96
N LYS A 150 -6.79 22.60 -6.31
CA LYS A 150 -6.64 23.04 -7.71
C LYS A 150 -6.00 21.98 -8.62
N GLN A 151 -5.04 21.22 -8.09
CA GLN A 151 -4.42 20.14 -8.85
C GLN A 151 -5.42 18.99 -9.08
N THR A 152 -6.22 18.69 -8.07
CA THR A 152 -7.25 17.65 -8.09
C THR A 152 -8.40 18.00 -9.04
N GLU A 153 -8.87 19.25 -9.03
CA GLU A 153 -9.92 19.80 -9.91
C GLU A 153 -9.64 19.62 -11.40
N ARG A 154 -8.38 19.51 -11.82
CA ARG A 154 -8.02 19.22 -13.22
C ARG A 154 -8.51 17.85 -13.68
N TYR A 155 -8.80 16.95 -12.74
CA TYR A 155 -9.11 15.56 -13.01
C TYR A 155 -10.52 15.15 -12.60
N VAL A 156 -11.18 15.89 -11.72
CA VAL A 156 -12.49 15.57 -11.15
C VAL A 156 -13.45 16.74 -11.27
N ASP A 157 -14.75 16.46 -11.32
CA ASP A 157 -15.80 17.49 -11.39
C ASP A 157 -16.22 17.95 -9.98
N GLN A 158 -16.04 17.09 -8.97
CA GLN A 158 -16.23 17.42 -7.56
C GLN A 158 -15.06 16.87 -6.75
N LEU A 159 -14.52 17.72 -5.86
CA LEU A 159 -13.46 17.37 -4.93
C LEU A 159 -13.93 16.35 -3.87
N PRO A 160 -13.01 15.56 -3.30
CA PRO A 160 -13.33 14.78 -2.11
C PRO A 160 -13.60 15.72 -0.93
N GLU A 161 -14.53 15.36 -0.05
CA GLU A 161 -14.94 16.21 1.07
C GLU A 161 -14.95 15.42 2.38
N PHE A 162 -14.28 15.93 3.41
CA PHE A 162 -14.28 15.31 4.74
C PHE A 162 -15.68 15.40 5.36
N PRO A 163 -16.11 14.46 6.24
CA PRO A 163 -17.38 14.57 6.94
C PRO A 163 -17.51 15.88 7.74
N GLY A 164 -18.49 16.72 7.38
CA GLY A 164 -18.65 18.07 7.96
C GLY A 164 -17.75 19.13 7.31
N GLY A 165 -17.23 18.87 6.11
CA GLY A 165 -16.42 19.78 5.34
C GLY A 165 -15.10 20.16 6.02
N THR A 166 -14.60 21.34 5.70
CA THR A 166 -13.34 21.88 6.22
C THR A 166 -13.36 22.03 7.75
N GLU A 167 -14.49 22.45 8.33
CA GLU A 167 -14.63 22.58 9.79
C GLU A 167 -14.55 21.22 10.49
N GLY A 168 -15.23 20.20 9.94
CA GLY A 168 -15.15 18.82 10.43
C GLY A 168 -13.72 18.28 10.40
N LEU A 169 -12.98 18.57 9.32
CA LEU A 169 -11.58 18.16 9.18
C LEU A 169 -10.70 18.81 10.26
N PHE A 170 -10.81 20.12 10.46
CA PHE A 170 -10.04 20.81 11.51
C PHE A 170 -10.41 20.32 12.92
N GLY A 171 -11.69 20.11 13.20
CA GLY A 171 -12.15 19.54 14.46
C GLY A 171 -11.58 18.14 14.70
N TYR A 172 -11.57 17.30 13.67
CA TYR A 172 -10.97 15.96 13.72
C TYR A 172 -9.47 16.02 13.99
N LEU A 173 -8.72 16.84 13.26
CA LEU A 173 -7.27 16.98 13.44
C LEU A 173 -6.95 17.48 14.86
N LYS A 174 -7.63 18.54 15.32
CA LYS A 174 -7.44 19.08 16.69
C LYS A 174 -7.68 18.03 17.77
N LYS A 175 -8.68 17.15 17.60
CA LYS A 175 -9.03 16.11 18.56
C LYS A 175 -8.06 14.93 18.56
N ASN A 176 -7.54 14.54 17.40
CA ASN A 176 -6.83 13.28 17.23
C ASN A 176 -5.31 13.42 17.12
N LEU A 177 -4.80 14.62 16.82
CA LEU A 177 -3.38 14.89 16.70
C LEU A 177 -2.74 15.01 18.09
N ASN A 178 -1.85 14.08 18.41
CA ASN A 178 -1.06 14.07 19.63
C ASN A 178 0.16 14.96 19.48
N THR A 179 -0.01 16.25 19.74
CA THR A 179 1.08 17.24 19.65
C THR A 179 2.22 16.97 20.65
N ALA A 180 1.94 16.28 21.76
CA ALA A 180 2.95 15.90 22.76
C ALA A 180 3.89 14.78 22.27
N ALA A 181 3.50 14.04 21.22
CA ALA A 181 4.38 13.06 20.59
C ALA A 181 5.44 13.71 19.68
N VAL A 182 5.26 14.98 19.30
CA VAL A 182 6.19 15.73 18.45
C VAL A 182 7.31 16.29 19.30
N LYS A 183 8.45 15.59 19.36
CA LYS A 183 9.65 16.10 20.03
C LYS A 183 10.41 17.00 19.05
N ASP A 184 11.10 17.97 19.61
CA ASP A 184 11.85 19.04 18.94
C ASP A 184 11.02 20.25 18.47
N GLY A 185 11.23 21.35 19.21
CA GLY A 185 10.45 22.59 19.24
C GLY A 185 10.71 23.56 18.09
N SER A 186 10.61 23.09 16.84
CA SER A 186 10.50 24.03 15.72
C SER A 186 9.05 24.55 15.66
N ALA A 187 8.83 25.77 16.16
CA ALA A 187 7.59 26.49 15.90
C ALA A 187 7.29 26.47 14.39
N GLY A 188 6.09 26.01 13.99
CA GLY A 188 5.69 25.96 12.58
C GLY A 188 6.01 24.66 11.82
N THR A 189 6.20 23.55 12.54
CA THR A 189 6.43 22.24 11.90
C THR A 189 5.21 21.83 11.05
N LEU A 190 5.48 21.53 9.78
CA LEU A 190 4.49 21.24 8.75
C LEU A 190 4.86 19.95 8.01
N ALA A 191 3.91 19.03 7.93
CA ALA A 191 3.99 17.81 7.14
C ALA A 191 2.95 17.85 6.02
N PHE A 192 3.36 17.49 4.81
CA PHE A 192 2.48 17.25 3.67
C PHE A 192 2.33 15.76 3.55
N VAL A 193 1.13 15.29 3.84
CA VAL A 193 0.80 13.87 3.78
C VAL A 193 -0.05 13.65 2.55
N GLU A 194 0.47 12.84 1.64
CA GLU A 194 -0.23 12.41 0.45
C GLU A 194 -0.87 11.04 0.71
N PHE A 195 -2.10 10.87 0.24
CA PHE A 195 -2.84 9.63 0.34
C PHE A 195 -3.80 9.50 -0.84
N ILE A 196 -4.39 8.32 -0.96
CA ILE A 196 -5.42 8.02 -1.94
C ILE A 196 -6.77 7.97 -1.23
N ILE A 197 -7.77 8.64 -1.79
CA ILE A 197 -9.17 8.49 -1.38
C ILE A 197 -9.84 7.60 -2.44
N ASP A 198 -10.36 6.45 -2.02
CA ASP A 198 -11.04 5.51 -2.91
C ASP A 198 -12.49 5.92 -3.22
N ARG A 199 -13.20 5.12 -4.02
CA ARG A 199 -14.58 5.41 -4.44
C ARG A 199 -15.59 5.28 -3.30
N LYS A 200 -15.19 4.71 -2.16
CA LYS A 200 -15.96 4.60 -0.92
C LYS A 200 -15.53 5.67 0.10
N GLY A 201 -14.60 6.56 -0.26
CA GLY A 201 -14.11 7.61 0.61
C GLY A 201 -13.02 7.17 1.59
N LYS A 202 -12.54 5.93 1.52
CA LYS A 202 -11.53 5.42 2.44
C LYS A 202 -10.16 5.96 2.08
N VAL A 203 -9.40 6.34 3.10
CA VAL A 203 -7.99 6.72 2.98
C VAL A 203 -7.12 5.46 2.81
N LEU A 204 -6.25 5.49 1.79
CA LEU A 204 -5.29 4.44 1.46
C LEU A 204 -3.88 5.04 1.33
N TYR A 205 -2.86 4.32 1.80
CA TYR A 205 -1.43 4.64 1.67
C TYR A 205 -1.01 6.08 2.06
N PRO A 206 -1.41 6.57 3.25
CA PRO A 206 -0.93 7.86 3.71
C PRO A 206 0.58 7.84 3.93
N HIS A 207 1.29 8.73 3.24
CA HIS A 207 2.73 8.88 3.32
C HIS A 207 3.15 10.33 3.27
N VAL A 208 4.27 10.65 3.92
CA VAL A 208 4.80 12.01 3.89
C VAL A 208 5.59 12.24 2.61
N VAL A 209 5.14 13.21 1.82
CA VAL A 209 5.86 13.67 0.62
C VAL A 209 6.77 14.87 0.92
N ARG A 210 6.52 15.58 2.02
CA ARG A 210 7.39 16.66 2.52
C ARG A 210 7.16 16.91 4.01
N GLY A 211 8.22 16.92 4.80
CA GLY A 211 8.13 17.26 6.22
C GLY A 211 9.47 17.05 6.93
N ALA A 212 9.90 18.04 7.71
CA ALA A 212 11.24 18.06 8.30
C ALA A 212 11.33 17.30 9.63
N ASN A 213 10.22 17.15 10.35
CA ASN A 213 10.19 16.54 11.69
C ASN A 213 9.63 15.11 11.59
N LYS A 214 10.44 14.12 11.97
CA LYS A 214 10.08 12.70 11.91
C LYS A 214 8.89 12.35 12.80
N ASP A 215 8.79 12.96 13.98
CA ASP A 215 7.72 12.68 14.93
C ASP A 215 6.38 13.23 14.42
N LEU A 216 6.37 14.46 13.88
CA LEU A 216 5.18 15.00 13.21
C LEU A 216 4.80 14.15 12.00
N ASN A 217 5.77 13.76 11.19
CA ASN A 217 5.52 12.94 10.00
C ASN A 217 4.81 11.63 10.39
N THR A 218 5.32 10.95 11.43
CA THR A 218 4.77 9.70 11.96
C THR A 218 3.35 9.91 12.48
N GLU A 219 3.15 10.96 13.27
CA GLU A 219 1.86 11.26 13.90
C GLU A 219 0.81 11.73 12.88
N ALA A 220 1.19 12.54 11.90
CA ALA A 220 0.31 13.00 10.83
C ALA A 220 -0.18 11.82 9.96
N VAL A 221 0.71 10.88 9.62
CA VAL A 221 0.34 9.64 8.92
C VAL A 221 -0.64 8.81 9.76
N ARG A 222 -0.39 8.64 11.06
CA ARG A 222 -1.29 7.91 11.97
C ARG A 222 -2.69 8.52 11.99
N VAL A 223 -2.79 9.84 12.14
CA VAL A 223 -4.10 10.52 12.20
C VAL A 223 -4.83 10.41 10.87
N ILE A 224 -4.15 10.66 9.75
CA ILE A 224 -4.76 10.59 8.42
C ILE A 224 -5.23 9.18 8.09
N ARG A 225 -4.45 8.15 8.47
CA ARG A 225 -4.84 6.74 8.29
C ARG A 225 -6.13 6.37 8.99
N ASN A 226 -6.42 7.01 10.13
CA ASN A 226 -7.58 6.74 10.96
C ASN A 226 -8.77 7.67 10.67
N MET A 227 -8.72 8.44 9.58
CA MET A 227 -9.81 9.31 9.18
C MET A 227 -11.08 8.49 8.88
N PRO A 228 -12.27 9.04 9.18
CA PRO A 228 -13.52 8.48 8.69
C PRO A 228 -13.55 8.51 7.15
N ALA A 229 -14.48 7.75 6.58
CA ALA A 229 -14.72 7.78 5.14
C ALA A 229 -15.14 9.19 4.69
N TRP A 230 -14.46 9.72 3.67
CA TRP A 230 -14.75 10.97 3.00
C TRP A 230 -15.93 10.81 2.05
N LYS A 231 -16.56 11.90 1.66
CA LYS A 231 -17.31 11.92 0.40
C LYS A 231 -16.28 11.80 -0.73
N PRO A 232 -16.40 10.79 -1.61
CA PRO A 232 -15.43 10.56 -2.68
C PRO A 232 -15.49 11.70 -3.70
N ALA A 233 -14.38 11.93 -4.39
CA ALA A 233 -14.37 12.78 -5.57
C ALA A 233 -15.26 12.18 -6.66
N THR A 234 -15.87 13.01 -7.51
CA THR A 234 -16.69 12.52 -8.62
C THR A 234 -16.25 13.07 -9.96
N LYS A 235 -16.41 12.26 -11.02
CA LYS A 235 -16.21 12.65 -12.40
C LYS A 235 -17.34 12.08 -13.25
N LYS A 236 -18.01 12.94 -14.01
CA LYS A 236 -19.24 12.65 -14.76
C LYS A 236 -20.30 11.99 -13.87
N GLY A 237 -20.44 12.49 -12.64
CA GLY A 237 -21.37 11.97 -11.63
C GLY A 237 -21.01 10.60 -11.04
N GLN A 238 -19.85 10.02 -11.39
CA GLN A 238 -19.39 8.73 -10.86
C GLN A 238 -18.26 8.93 -9.85
N PRO A 239 -18.25 8.20 -8.72
CA PRO A 239 -17.16 8.28 -7.76
C PRO A 239 -15.86 7.78 -8.39
N VAL A 240 -14.79 8.54 -8.19
CA VAL A 240 -13.46 8.24 -8.71
C VAL A 240 -12.43 8.24 -7.59
N LEU A 241 -11.42 7.40 -7.76
CA LEU A 241 -10.25 7.39 -6.90
C LEU A 241 -9.41 8.64 -7.20
N VAL A 242 -8.85 9.25 -6.15
CA VAL A 242 -8.05 10.46 -6.30
C VAL A 242 -6.88 10.47 -5.32
N ARG A 243 -5.75 11.03 -5.76
CA ARG A 243 -4.60 11.33 -4.91
C ARG A 243 -4.82 12.72 -4.30
N TYR A 244 -4.67 12.82 -2.99
CA TYR A 244 -4.93 14.04 -2.22
C TYR A 244 -3.78 14.31 -1.26
N THR A 245 -3.39 15.57 -1.14
CA THR A 245 -2.29 16.00 -0.26
C THR A 245 -2.83 16.95 0.79
N LEU A 246 -2.75 16.55 2.06
CA LEU A 246 -3.18 17.35 3.19
C LEU A 246 -1.98 17.93 3.93
N PRO A 247 -1.83 19.27 4.01
CA PRO A 247 -0.91 19.89 4.95
C PRO A 247 -1.40 19.75 6.38
N VAL A 248 -0.58 19.15 7.25
CA VAL A 248 -0.79 19.04 8.70
C VAL A 248 0.25 19.90 9.40
N ARG A 249 -0.23 20.94 10.09
CA ARG A 249 0.60 21.87 10.85
C ARG A 249 0.33 21.72 12.35
N VAL A 250 1.40 21.69 13.14
CA VAL A 250 1.32 21.83 14.60
C VAL A 250 1.92 23.16 14.99
N HIS A 251 1.18 23.92 15.81
CA HIS A 251 1.73 25.05 16.55
C HIS A 251 2.05 24.52 17.95
N LEU A 252 3.34 24.47 18.29
CA LEU A 252 3.78 24.18 19.64
C LEU A 252 3.76 25.52 20.39
N ASN A 253 3.00 25.58 21.49
CA ASN A 253 2.96 26.73 22.39
C ASN A 253 4.17 26.72 23.32
#